data_AF-A0A9Q4DWA8-F1
#
_entry.id   AF-A0A9Q4DWA8-F1
#
_cell.length_a   1.000
_cell.length_b   1.000
_cell.length_c   1.000
_cell.angle_alpha   90.00
_cell.angle_beta   90.00
_cell.angle_gamma   90.00
#
_symmetry.space_group_name_H-M   'P 1'
#
loop_
_entity.id
_entity.type
_entity.pdbx_description
1 polymer ?
#
loop_
_entity_poly.entity_id
_entity_poly.type
_entity_poly.pdbx_seq_one_letter_code
_entity_poly.pdbx_strand_id
1 'polypeptide(L)'
;MSSDGLNKTGSSYGTLKKNLVLDMLKKAGKEGVKNSELLEVALRFSGILHSLRKDGHIIELVEKGQGQISYVLVGFEEPGYHVSAYERLFDLVAEYDKVSTSQLLSILKQNNICFKRKAIR
;
A
#
# COMPACT_ATOMS: atom_id res chain seq x y z
N MET A 1 2.84 9.90 41.70
CA MET A 1 3.49 8.88 40.87
C MET A 1 2.45 8.33 39.92
N SER A 2 2.59 8.58 38.61
CA SER A 2 2.10 7.72 37.54
C SER A 2 2.88 8.10 36.28
N SER A 3 3.80 7.22 35.93
CA SER A 3 4.63 7.26 34.73
C SER A 3 3.88 6.60 33.58
N ASP A 4 3.14 7.38 32.79
CA ASP A 4 2.62 6.91 31.51
C ASP A 4 3.69 7.15 30.42
N GLY A 5 4.50 6.11 30.27
CA GLY A 5 5.57 6.01 29.29
C GLY A 5 5.06 5.88 27.85
N LEU A 6 5.71 6.65 26.97
CA LEU A 6 6.41 6.14 25.79
C LEU A 6 5.66 5.08 24.95
N ASN A 7 4.75 5.53 24.07
CA ASN A 7 4.32 4.74 22.90
C ASN A 7 3.80 5.61 21.75
N LYS A 8 4.51 6.70 21.39
CA LYS A 8 4.14 7.58 20.26
C LYS A 8 5.26 7.90 19.26
N THR A 9 6.47 7.38 19.43
CA THR A 9 7.63 7.77 18.59
C THR A 9 7.79 6.93 17.32
N GLY A 10 7.29 5.68 17.30
CA GLY A 10 7.46 4.78 16.14
C GLY A 10 6.65 5.15 14.89
N SER A 11 5.44 5.69 15.06
CA SER A 11 4.56 6.09 13.95
C SER A 11 5.05 7.36 13.25
N SER A 12 5.54 8.34 14.02
CA SER A 12 6.09 9.59 13.47
C SER A 12 7.33 9.35 12.62
N TYR A 13 8.25 8.49 13.07
CA TYR A 13 9.50 8.25 12.35
C TYR A 13 9.30 7.58 10.98
N GLY A 14 8.34 6.66 10.88
CA GLY A 14 7.98 6.03 9.60
C GLY A 14 7.40 7.03 8.59
N THR A 15 6.51 7.91 9.06
CA THR A 15 5.91 8.96 8.23
C THR A 15 6.96 10.00 7.78
N LEU A 16 7.88 10.40 8.67
CA LEU A 16 8.96 11.32 8.34
C LEU A 16 9.87 10.77 7.24
N LYS A 17 10.27 9.49 7.34
CA LYS A 17 11.09 8.84 6.31
C LYS A 17 10.35 8.65 4.99
N LYS A 18 9.04 8.36 5.03
CA LYS A 18 8.19 8.28 3.83
C LYS A 18 8.15 9.62 3.08
N ASN A 19 7.90 10.72 3.80
CA ASN A 19 7.86 12.05 3.21
C ASN A 19 9.22 12.46 2.64
N LEU A 20 10.30 12.16 3.36
CA LEU A 20 11.66 12.45 2.89
C LEU A 20 11.98 11.71 1.58
N VAL A 21 11.65 10.43 1.47
CA VAL A 21 11.84 9.66 0.22
C VAL A 21 10.99 10.23 -0.91
N LEU A 22 9.74 10.62 -0.63
CA LEU A 22 8.89 11.25 -1.63
C LEU A 22 9.47 12.59 -2.13
N ASP A 23 10.00 13.41 -1.23
CA ASP A 23 10.60 14.70 -1.58
C ASP A 23 11.89 14.51 -2.40
N MET A 24 12.70 13.50 -2.07
CA MET A 24 13.86 13.12 -2.90
C MET A 24 13.43 12.75 -4.33
N LEU A 25 12.39 11.91 -4.46
CA LEU A 25 11.88 11.49 -5.76
C LEU A 25 11.34 12.68 -6.57
N LYS A 26 10.61 13.60 -5.93
CA LYS A 26 10.12 14.84 -6.57
C LYS A 26 11.27 15.73 -7.04
N LYS A 27 12.29 15.90 -6.20
CA LYS A 27 13.46 16.74 -6.49
C LYS A 27 14.31 16.17 -7.63
N ALA A 28 14.44 14.85 -7.71
CA ALA A 28 15.20 14.18 -8.77
C ALA A 28 14.49 14.19 -10.13
N GLY A 29 13.15 14.34 -10.15
CA GLY A 29 12.38 14.42 -11.38
C GLY A 29 12.62 13.21 -12.31
N LYS A 30 13.00 13.48 -13.57
CA LYS A 30 13.20 12.44 -14.59
C LYS A 30 14.49 11.63 -14.41
N GLU A 31 15.46 12.14 -13.67
CA GLU A 31 16.71 11.40 -13.42
C GLU A 31 16.48 10.26 -12.41
N GLY A 32 15.51 10.45 -11.50
CA GLY A 32 15.18 9.51 -10.44
C GLY A 32 16.25 9.46 -9.35
N VAL A 33 15.93 8.74 -8.28
CA VAL A 33 16.82 8.57 -7.12
C VAL A 33 17.43 7.18 -7.17
N LYS A 34 18.75 7.08 -6.97
CA LYS A 34 19.45 5.79 -7.02
C LYS A 34 19.13 4.95 -5.79
N ASN A 35 19.19 3.63 -5.95
CA ASN A 35 19.08 2.67 -4.85
C ASN A 35 20.12 2.92 -3.74
N SER A 36 21.34 3.33 -4.09
CA SER A 36 22.37 3.70 -3.11
C SER A 36 21.97 4.92 -2.27
N GLU A 37 21.43 5.96 -2.90
CA GLU A 37 20.99 7.20 -2.22
C GLU A 37 19.79 6.94 -1.31
N LEU A 38 18.85 6.09 -1.74
CA LEU A 38 17.71 5.69 -0.90
C LEU A 38 18.15 4.86 0.31
N LEU A 39 19.19 4.04 0.16
CA LEU A 39 19.70 3.19 1.24
C LEU A 39 20.37 4.01 2.35
N GLU A 40 21.05 5.11 2.01
CA GLU A 40 21.62 6.06 2.97
C GLU A 40 20.52 6.71 3.84
N VAL A 41 19.36 6.97 3.26
CA VAL A 41 18.25 7.61 3.95
C VAL A 41 17.42 6.61 4.75
N ALA A 42 17.15 5.43 4.19
CA ALA A 42 16.35 4.40 4.81
C ALA A 42 16.75 2.98 4.36
N LEU A 43 17.28 2.18 5.29
CA LEU A 43 17.63 0.77 5.04
C LEU A 43 16.48 -0.07 4.46
N ARG A 44 15.23 0.26 4.81
CA ARG A 44 14.01 -0.41 4.32
C ARG A 44 13.22 0.45 3.33
N PHE A 45 13.90 1.20 2.48
CA PHE A 45 13.25 2.09 1.50
C PHE A 45 12.28 1.34 0.56
N SER A 46 12.51 0.05 0.29
CA SER A 46 11.59 -0.77 -0.53
C SER A 46 10.17 -0.80 0.03
N GLY A 47 10.02 -0.91 1.36
CA GLY A 47 8.73 -0.83 2.04
C GLY A 47 8.10 0.56 1.95
N ILE A 48 8.93 1.60 1.98
CA ILE A 48 8.48 2.99 1.81
C ILE A 48 7.97 3.21 0.39
N LEU A 49 8.71 2.78 -0.64
CA LEU A 49 8.27 2.86 -2.04
C LEU A 49 6.97 2.10 -2.26
N HIS A 50 6.81 0.92 -1.64
CA HIS A 50 5.55 0.17 -1.69
C HIS A 50 4.40 0.94 -1.04
N SER A 51 4.64 1.60 0.10
CA SER A 51 3.62 2.46 0.72
C SER A 51 3.27 3.66 -0.16
N LEU A 52 4.25 4.29 -0.82
CA LEU A 52 3.98 5.41 -1.73
C LEU A 52 3.13 4.95 -2.93
N ARG A 53 3.37 3.75 -3.46
CA ARG A 53 2.52 3.16 -4.51
C ARG A 53 1.09 2.92 -4.02
N LYS A 54 0.91 2.49 -2.76
CA LYS A 54 -0.43 2.34 -2.17
C LYS A 54 -1.17 3.66 -2.01
N ASP A 55 -0.44 4.76 -1.82
CA ASP A 55 -1.00 6.10 -1.78
C ASP A 55 -1.35 6.64 -3.18
N GLY A 56 -0.99 5.92 -4.25
CA GLY A 56 -1.25 6.34 -5.63
C GLY A 56 -0.04 6.86 -6.40
N HIS A 57 1.15 6.92 -5.79
CA HIS A 57 2.35 7.37 -6.50
C HIS A 57 2.85 6.32 -7.50
N ILE A 58 2.97 6.70 -8.76
CA ILE A 58 3.51 5.84 -9.81
C ILE A 58 5.05 6.00 -9.81
N ILE A 59 5.73 4.94 -9.37
CA ILE A 59 7.20 4.93 -9.25
C ILE A 59 7.77 3.82 -10.13
N GLU A 60 8.41 4.23 -11.22
CA GLU A 60 9.08 3.35 -12.17
C GLU A 60 10.51 3.03 -11.75
N LEU A 61 10.98 1.88 -12.23
CA LEU A 61 12.32 1.37 -11.99
C LEU A 61 13.08 1.42 -13.31
N VAL A 62 14.14 2.22 -13.35
CA VAL A 62 15.02 2.34 -14.51
C VAL A 62 16.37 1.71 -14.18
N GLU A 63 16.67 0.59 -14.80
CA GLU A 63 17.98 -0.05 -14.69
C GLU A 63 19.02 0.74 -15.48
N LYS A 64 20.13 1.10 -14.82
CA LYS A 64 21.26 1.82 -15.44
C LYS A 64 22.46 0.90 -15.74
N GLY A 65 22.32 -0.41 -15.47
CA GLY A 65 23.40 -1.39 -15.55
C GLY A 65 24.21 -1.50 -14.25
N GLN A 66 25.04 -2.55 -14.15
CA GLN A 66 25.93 -2.81 -13.00
C GLN A 66 25.22 -2.82 -11.61
N GLY A 67 23.95 -3.22 -11.57
CA GLY A 67 23.15 -3.24 -10.33
C GLY A 67 22.69 -1.86 -9.84
N GLN A 68 22.93 -0.79 -10.62
CA GLN A 68 22.39 0.53 -10.34
C GLN A 68 20.95 0.62 -10.83
N ILE A 69 20.07 1.00 -9.90
CA ILE A 69 18.65 1.13 -10.14
C ILE A 69 18.26 2.56 -9.77
N SER A 70 17.60 3.27 -10.69
CA SER A 70 17.02 4.59 -10.44
C SER A 70 15.51 4.47 -10.31
N TYR A 71 14.95 5.05 -9.25
CA TYR A 71 13.52 5.11 -9.01
C TYR A 71 12.99 6.48 -9.43
N VAL A 72 12.05 6.49 -10.38
CA VAL A 72 11.53 7.71 -11.00
C VAL A 72 10.07 7.87 -10.62
N LEU A 73 9.70 9.03 -10.06
CA LEU A 73 8.31 9.38 -9.85
C LEU A 73 7.74 9.92 -11.17
N VAL A 74 6.88 9.13 -11.81
CA VAL A 74 6.35 9.43 -13.16
C VAL A 74 4.94 10.00 -13.13
N GLY A 75 4.22 9.84 -12.01
CA GLY A 75 2.88 10.36 -11.89
C GLY A 75 2.21 10.02 -10.58
N PHE A 76 0.92 10.31 -10.54
CA PHE A 76 0.01 10.00 -9.46
C PHE A 76 -1.30 9.51 -10.07
N GLU A 77 -1.76 8.36 -9.60
CA GLU A 77 -3.09 7.83 -9.87
C GLU A 77 -3.83 7.83 -8.54
N GLU A 78 -5.08 8.28 -8.51
CA GLU A 78 -5.85 8.21 -7.27
C GLU A 78 -5.88 6.76 -6.78
N PRO A 79 -5.48 6.49 -5.53
CA PRO A 79 -5.43 5.14 -5.03
C PRO A 79 -6.83 4.54 -5.14
N GLY A 80 -6.98 3.54 -6.00
CA GLY A 80 -8.24 2.87 -6.20
C GLY A 80 -8.79 2.42 -4.86
N TYR A 81 -10.06 2.72 -4.60
CA TYR A 81 -10.75 2.30 -3.38
C TYR A 81 -10.82 0.76 -3.39
N HIS A 82 -9.83 0.11 -2.79
CA HIS A 82 -9.80 -1.33 -2.63
C HIS A 82 -10.75 -1.71 -1.49
N VAL A 83 -12.04 -1.80 -1.81
CA VAL A 83 -13.04 -2.40 -0.93
C VAL A 83 -12.69 -3.88 -0.79
N SER A 84 -12.52 -4.34 0.45
CA SER A 84 -12.25 -5.75 0.69
C SER A 84 -13.43 -6.60 0.21
N ALA A 85 -13.16 -7.85 -0.17
CA ALA A 85 -14.21 -8.79 -0.55
C ALA A 85 -15.29 -8.97 0.55
N TYR A 86 -14.91 -8.77 1.82
CA TYR A 86 -15.83 -8.81 2.96
C TYR A 86 -16.72 -7.58 3.04
N GLU A 87 -16.14 -6.38 2.94
CA GLU A 87 -16.91 -5.12 2.95
C GLU A 87 -17.89 -5.10 1.78
N ARG A 88 -17.42 -5.45 0.57
CA ARG A 88 -18.29 -5.56 -0.59
C ARG A 88 -19.41 -6.57 -0.38
N LEU A 89 -19.13 -7.70 0.28
CA LEU A 89 -20.17 -8.67 0.60
C LEU A 89 -21.17 -8.10 1.61
N PHE A 90 -20.71 -7.43 2.66
CA PHE A 90 -21.57 -6.85 3.69
C PHE A 90 -22.48 -5.77 3.14
N ASP A 91 -21.98 -4.89 2.28
CA ASP A 91 -22.80 -3.90 1.59
C ASP A 91 -23.92 -4.58 0.78
N LEU A 92 -23.57 -5.63 0.03
CA LEU A 92 -24.53 -6.39 -0.79
C LEU A 92 -25.58 -7.14 0.04
N VAL A 93 -25.22 -7.70 1.19
CA VAL A 93 -26.19 -8.43 2.04
C VAL A 93 -26.99 -7.49 2.94
N ALA A 94 -26.49 -6.28 3.23
CA ALA A 94 -27.20 -5.29 4.04
C ALA A 94 -28.49 -4.79 3.37
N GLU A 95 -28.62 -4.93 2.06
CA GLU A 95 -29.85 -4.65 1.31
C GLU A 95 -31.00 -5.62 1.62
N TYR A 96 -30.72 -6.72 2.35
CA TYR A 96 -31.68 -7.78 2.65
C TYR A 96 -31.86 -7.92 4.18
N ASP A 97 -33.11 -8.00 4.65
CA ASP A 97 -33.42 -8.26 6.06
C ASP A 97 -32.89 -9.64 6.53
N LYS A 98 -32.97 -10.65 5.65
CA LYS A 98 -32.42 -11.99 5.86
C LYS A 98 -31.92 -12.56 4.54
N VAL A 99 -30.80 -13.27 4.59
CA VAL A 99 -30.19 -13.92 3.43
C VAL A 99 -30.14 -15.43 3.64
N SER A 100 -30.79 -16.19 2.75
CA SER A 100 -30.68 -17.65 2.72
C SER A 100 -29.36 -18.10 2.07
N THR A 101 -28.96 -19.35 2.32
CA THR A 101 -27.72 -19.91 1.77
C THR A 101 -27.68 -19.88 0.24
N SER A 102 -28.79 -20.14 -0.44
CA SER A 102 -28.87 -20.10 -1.90
C SER A 102 -28.73 -18.67 -2.44
N GLN A 103 -29.35 -17.69 -1.79
CA GLN A 103 -29.21 -16.27 -2.13
C GLN A 103 -27.77 -15.80 -1.93
N LEU A 104 -27.13 -16.16 -0.81
CA LEU A 104 -25.74 -15.83 -0.54
C LEU A 104 -24.81 -16.37 -1.64
N LEU A 105 -24.97 -17.63 -2.05
CA LEU A 105 -24.17 -18.23 -3.13
C LEU A 105 -24.37 -17.51 -4.48
N SER A 106 -25.58 -17.05 -4.77
CA SER A 106 -25.86 -16.26 -5.98
C SER A 106 -25.19 -14.89 -5.94
N ILE A 107 -25.27 -14.17 -4.81
CA ILE A 107 -24.63 -12.86 -4.62
C ILE A 107 -23.12 -12.97 -4.83
N LEU A 108 -22.49 -14.01 -4.26
CA LEU A 108 -21.06 -14.26 -4.39
C LEU A 108 -20.64 -14.50 -5.84
N LYS A 109 -21.40 -15.33 -6.59
CA LYS A 109 -21.11 -15.61 -8.00
C LYS A 109 -21.30 -14.40 -8.90
N GLN A 110 -22.39 -13.66 -8.74
CA GLN A 110 -22.70 -12.48 -9.56
C GLN A 110 -21.68 -11.34 -9.37
N ASN A 111 -21.11 -11.22 -8.17
CA ASN A 111 -20.16 -10.17 -7.84
C ASN A 111 -18.69 -10.60 -7.91
N ASN A 112 -18.40 -11.79 -8.45
CA ASN A 112 -17.05 -12.37 -8.54
C ASN A 112 -16.32 -12.41 -7.18
N ILE A 113 -17.05 -12.62 -6.08
CA ILE A 113 -16.50 -12.69 -4.73
C ILE A 113 -16.09 -14.14 -4.45
N CYS A 114 -14.79 -14.37 -4.27
CA CYS A 114 -14.24 -15.68 -3.98
C CYS A 114 -13.54 -15.69 -2.61
N PHE A 115 -14.00 -16.54 -1.70
CA PHE A 115 -13.32 -16.80 -0.44
C PHE A 115 -12.46 -18.06 -0.56
N LYS A 116 -11.15 -17.90 -0.45
CA LYS A 116 -10.23 -19.04 -0.35
C LYS A 116 -10.06 -19.41 1.12
N ARG A 117 -10.20 -20.70 1.43
CA ARG A 117 -9.89 -21.21 2.77
C ARG A 117 -8.37 -21.07 2.99
N LYS A 118 -7.98 -20.37 4.06
CA LYS A 118 -6.57 -20.38 4.48
C LYS A 118 -6.25 -21.78 5.01
N ALA A 119 -5.28 -22.46 4.39
CA ALA A 119 -4.78 -23.72 4.93
C ALA A 119 -4.20 -23.47 6.33
N ILE A 120 -4.63 -24.26 7.30
CA ILE A 120 -4.06 -24.26 8.65
C ILE A 120 -2.84 -25.18 8.59
N ARG A 121 -1.66 -24.64 8.93
CA ARG A 121 -0.41 -25.39 9.08
C ARG A 121 -0.27 -25.87 10.51
#